data_AF-A0A2E0S939-F1
#
_entry.id   AF-A0A2E0S939-F1
#
_cell.length_a   1.000
_cell.length_b   1.000
_cell.length_c   1.000
_cell.angle_alpha   90.00
_cell.angle_beta   90.00
_cell.angle_gamma   90.00
#
_symmetry.space_group_name_H-M   'P 1'
#
loop_
_entity.id
_entity.type
_entity.pdbx_description
1 polymer ?
#
loop_
_entity_poly.entity_id
_entity_poly.type
_entity_poly.pdbx_seq_one_letter_code
_entity_poly.pdbx_strand_id
1 'polypeptide(L)'
;MSSSITTRRTITLDGDQASVIVLGDSAFERGTVTVTTGRAGDHPAIFRFLQNIFRLPTSTDYAAQLEDPQYEPRDRIVAKLGNQIIGHARVQMRDIQFGDIKLPVGFICEMATAPEFRKEGIGTTLLEQAEQLMIEQGAIMGVLHTPAVSFYQKQGWSVGGQHNYSVASPRSILSLLRQNVREQEPETTNPLAEPQQPLNVRIWRHVEQEALMRLYKQNLDGRFGAVVRTDATWRWLLNRHSFEQVYVAIDGPKKLTIESGYHAIVGYAIVKHGRILELMTDGSREDIVPDLLERICSDVIEQKDVPVRLDAPDGDPLHELMINAGGEFLRRTVVGGEVILSKVFNPLTLLKQVRHLLNDRAQQAKVSLPTSLGLVLSGKAYTLTLTPRSAKVTRGKSGKSFLTMSKSVFSQLLLGVCSAEDAIAANELEASTKVAEELAKILFQQLPGHLPPLDDLLS
;
A
#
# COMPACT_ATOMS: atom_id res chain seq x y z
N MET A 1 -9.37 -4.29 40.17
CA MET A 1 -8.13 -3.90 40.87
C MET A 1 -7.46 -2.82 40.03
N SER A 2 -7.81 -1.59 40.40
CA SER A 2 -6.91 -0.46 40.69
C SER A 2 -6.22 0.12 39.46
N SER A 3 -6.73 1.28 39.06
CA SER A 3 -6.18 2.16 38.04
C SER A 3 -4.80 2.65 38.47
N SER A 4 -3.74 2.20 37.79
CA SER A 4 -2.45 2.88 37.82
C SER A 4 -2.71 4.34 37.40
N ILE A 5 -2.50 5.30 38.30
CA ILE A 5 -2.69 6.71 37.97
C ILE A 5 -1.52 7.15 37.08
N THR A 6 -1.69 6.94 35.77
CA THR A 6 -0.78 7.44 34.75
C THR A 6 -0.94 8.96 34.62
N THR A 7 -0.07 9.74 35.28
CA THR A 7 0.00 11.18 35.00
C THR A 7 0.84 11.40 33.76
N ARG A 8 0.23 11.94 32.70
CA ARG A 8 0.91 12.31 31.45
C ARG A 8 1.24 13.80 31.45
N ARG A 9 2.48 14.15 31.12
CA ARG A 9 2.91 15.54 30.89
C ARG A 9 3.74 15.63 29.61
N THR A 10 3.62 16.72 28.88
CA THR A 10 4.48 17.00 27.72
C THR A 10 5.59 17.95 28.15
N ILE A 11 6.82 17.63 27.78
CA ILE A 11 8.02 18.45 28.03
C ILE A 11 8.83 18.57 26.74
N THR A 12 9.78 19.50 26.70
CA THR A 12 10.76 19.61 25.61
C THR A 12 12.09 19.03 26.09
N LEU A 13 12.66 18.08 25.36
CA LEU A 13 13.96 17.48 25.63
C LEU A 13 14.84 17.59 24.36
N ASP A 14 16.00 18.23 24.48
CA ASP A 14 16.95 18.44 23.38
C ASP A 14 16.32 19.04 22.09
N GLY A 15 15.31 19.88 22.23
CA GLY A 15 14.58 20.52 21.12
C GLY A 15 13.36 19.76 20.61
N ASP A 16 13.19 18.48 20.98
CA ASP A 16 12.07 17.65 20.57
C ASP A 16 10.99 17.56 21.66
N GLN A 17 9.73 17.39 21.26
CA GLN A 17 8.64 17.14 22.20
C GLN A 17 8.72 15.71 22.75
N ALA A 18 8.75 15.59 24.07
CA ALA A 18 8.72 14.32 24.78
C ALA A 18 7.48 14.21 25.67
N SER A 19 6.84 13.06 25.66
CA SER A 19 5.75 12.73 26.60
C SER A 19 6.32 11.96 27.77
N VAL A 20 6.01 12.40 28.99
CA VAL A 20 6.40 11.73 30.23
C VAL A 20 5.18 11.03 30.82
N ILE A 21 5.34 9.75 31.13
CA ILE A 21 4.34 8.85 31.71
C ILE A 21 4.92 8.33 33.03
N VAL A 22 4.25 8.61 34.15
CA VAL A 22 4.65 8.06 35.45
C VAL A 22 3.94 6.72 35.66
N LEU A 23 4.70 5.65 35.92
CA LEU A 23 4.17 4.33 36.22
C LEU A 23 4.06 4.13 37.74
N GLY A 24 2.89 3.77 38.25
CA GLY A 24 2.66 3.46 39.67
C GLY A 24 1.37 4.05 40.24
N ASP A 25 1.01 3.62 41.46
CA ASP A 25 0.01 4.30 42.30
C ASP A 25 0.72 5.30 43.21
N SER A 26 -0.02 6.23 43.82
CA SER A 26 0.52 7.32 44.69
C SER A 26 1.41 6.84 45.86
N ALA A 27 1.44 5.54 46.14
CA ALA A 27 2.26 4.91 47.17
C ALA A 27 3.54 4.21 46.65
N PHE A 28 3.67 3.88 45.34
CA PHE A 28 4.82 3.15 44.79
C PHE A 28 5.07 3.51 43.31
N GLU A 29 6.10 4.33 43.04
CA GLU A 29 6.57 4.63 41.67
C GLU A 29 7.40 3.46 41.11
N ARG A 30 6.96 2.87 39.99
CA ARG A 30 7.74 1.89 39.20
C ARG A 30 8.78 2.55 38.29
N GLY A 31 8.68 3.87 38.09
CA GLY A 31 9.62 4.69 37.34
C GLY A 31 8.95 5.58 36.31
N THR A 32 9.75 6.43 35.68
CA THR A 32 9.30 7.40 34.68
C THR A 32 9.61 6.91 33.27
N VAL A 33 8.58 6.88 32.42
CA VAL A 33 8.70 6.54 31.00
C VAL A 33 8.71 7.81 30.18
N THR A 34 9.70 7.95 29.30
CA THR A 34 9.79 9.05 28.34
C THR A 34 9.55 8.53 26.94
N VAL A 35 8.59 9.11 26.23
CA VAL A 35 8.29 8.82 24.82
C VAL A 35 8.78 9.97 23.96
N THR A 36 9.69 9.68 23.04
CA THR A 36 10.40 10.67 22.23
C THR A 36 10.88 10.06 20.90
N THR A 37 11.37 10.89 19.99
CA THR A 37 12.04 10.50 18.76
C THR A 37 13.35 9.74 19.05
N GLY A 38 13.66 8.80 18.17
CA GLY A 38 14.84 7.96 18.23
C GLY A 38 16.09 8.70 17.77
N ARG A 39 17.25 8.24 18.25
CA ARG A 39 18.56 8.70 17.81
C ARG A 39 19.35 7.53 17.25
N ALA A 40 20.41 7.82 16.48
CA ALA A 40 21.27 6.78 15.92
C ALA A 40 21.85 5.83 17.00
N GLY A 41 22.15 6.37 18.20
CA GLY A 41 22.61 5.58 19.34
C GLY A 41 21.58 4.58 19.89
N ASP A 42 20.29 4.76 19.59
CA ASP A 42 19.23 3.85 20.04
C ASP A 42 19.12 2.59 19.18
N HIS A 43 19.70 2.56 17.97
CA HIS A 43 19.52 1.47 17.01
C HIS A 43 19.82 0.08 17.58
N PRO A 44 20.93 -0.17 18.33
CA PRO A 44 21.18 -1.50 18.89
C PRO A 44 20.12 -1.93 19.92
N ALA A 45 19.60 -0.99 20.71
CA ALA A 45 18.55 -1.26 21.70
C ALA A 45 17.19 -1.49 21.03
N ILE A 46 16.88 -0.74 19.97
CA ILE A 46 15.68 -0.92 19.15
C ILE A 46 15.71 -2.30 18.49
N PHE A 47 16.81 -2.67 17.85
CA PHE A 47 16.95 -3.98 17.22
C PHE A 47 16.71 -5.12 18.20
N ARG A 48 17.32 -5.05 19.40
CA ARG A 48 17.09 -6.03 20.48
C ARG A 48 15.63 -6.08 20.92
N PHE A 49 14.99 -4.92 21.07
CA PHE A 49 13.56 -4.84 21.41
C PHE A 49 12.69 -5.54 20.34
N LEU A 50 12.90 -5.22 19.06
CA LEU A 50 12.13 -5.82 17.96
C LEU A 50 12.34 -7.33 17.87
N GLN A 51 13.59 -7.80 18.00
CA GLN A 51 13.93 -9.22 18.06
C GLN A 51 13.26 -9.95 19.23
N ASN A 52 13.07 -9.30 20.37
CA ASN A 52 12.39 -9.90 21.51
C ASN A 52 10.86 -10.00 21.30
N ILE A 53 10.26 -9.00 20.67
CA ILE A 53 8.80 -8.90 20.52
C ILE A 53 8.30 -9.65 19.28
N PHE A 54 8.93 -9.42 18.13
CA PHE A 54 8.45 -9.89 16.83
C PHE A 54 9.28 -11.03 16.24
N ARG A 55 10.49 -11.30 16.78
CA ARG A 55 11.51 -12.18 16.17
C ARG A 55 12.03 -11.71 14.81
N LEU A 56 11.63 -10.51 14.40
CA LEU A 56 12.00 -9.80 13.18
C LEU A 56 12.25 -8.33 13.53
N PRO A 57 12.93 -7.55 12.67
CA PRO A 57 13.64 -7.97 11.44
C PRO A 57 14.93 -8.75 11.72
N THR A 58 15.45 -9.51 10.75
CA THR A 58 16.81 -10.09 10.87
C THR A 58 17.89 -8.99 10.95
N SER A 59 19.15 -9.34 11.23
CA SER A 59 20.25 -8.37 11.24
C SER A 59 20.46 -7.71 9.87
N THR A 60 20.36 -8.50 8.79
CA THR A 60 20.42 -8.02 7.40
C THR A 60 19.24 -7.12 7.06
N ASP A 61 18.02 -7.52 7.42
CA ASP A 61 16.82 -6.69 7.20
C ASP A 61 16.91 -5.36 7.96
N TYR A 62 17.37 -5.40 9.21
CA TYR A 62 17.52 -4.20 10.02
C TYR A 62 18.57 -3.26 9.42
N ALA A 63 19.71 -3.79 8.98
CA ALA A 63 20.72 -3.00 8.27
C ALA A 63 20.13 -2.37 6.99
N ALA A 64 19.41 -3.15 6.19
CA ALA A 64 18.74 -2.64 4.99
C ALA A 64 17.72 -1.55 5.33
N GLN A 65 16.97 -1.64 6.43
CA GLN A 65 16.07 -0.56 6.86
C GLN A 65 16.82 0.74 7.20
N LEU A 66 18.02 0.66 7.79
CA LEU A 66 18.83 1.83 8.10
C LEU A 66 19.47 2.46 6.86
N GLU A 67 19.60 1.69 5.78
CA GLU A 67 20.12 2.12 4.47
C GLU A 67 19.02 2.62 3.52
N ASP A 68 17.75 2.60 3.94
CA ASP A 68 16.64 3.18 3.16
C ASP A 68 16.97 4.67 2.87
N PRO A 69 16.96 5.10 1.59
CA PRO A 69 17.34 6.47 1.23
C PRO A 69 16.50 7.57 1.88
N GLN A 70 15.32 7.24 2.37
CA GLN A 70 14.42 8.18 3.05
C GLN A 70 14.48 8.05 4.58
N TYR A 71 15.30 7.16 5.13
CA TYR A 71 15.34 6.88 6.56
C TYR A 71 16.15 7.92 7.34
N GLU A 72 15.54 8.42 8.42
CA GLU A 72 16.19 9.20 9.45
C GLU A 72 16.00 8.53 10.83
N PRO A 73 16.97 8.62 11.75
CA PRO A 73 16.80 8.06 13.10
C PRO A 73 15.54 8.57 13.83
N ARG A 74 15.16 9.82 13.56
CA ARG A 74 13.98 10.49 14.13
C ARG A 74 12.65 9.88 13.70
N ASP A 75 12.65 9.07 12.64
CA ASP A 75 11.46 8.37 12.15
C ASP A 75 11.03 7.24 13.08
N ARG A 76 11.89 6.85 14.02
CA ARG A 76 11.56 5.92 15.09
C ARG A 76 11.12 6.71 16.31
N ILE A 77 10.08 6.23 16.99
CA ILE A 77 9.61 6.76 18.27
C ILE A 77 9.85 5.67 19.30
N VAL A 78 10.45 6.05 20.43
CA VAL A 78 10.88 5.14 21.48
C VAL A 78 10.27 5.54 22.80
N ALA A 79 9.75 4.55 23.54
CA ALA A 79 9.37 4.69 24.94
C ALA A 79 10.47 4.09 25.82
N LYS A 80 11.10 4.94 26.64
CA LYS A 80 12.27 4.61 27.46
C LYS A 80 11.91 4.63 28.94
N LEU A 81 12.25 3.56 29.66
CA LEU A 81 12.28 3.51 31.13
C LEU A 81 13.74 3.46 31.56
N GLY A 82 14.28 4.60 32.01
CA GLY A 82 15.73 4.75 32.18
C GLY A 82 16.45 4.56 30.83
N ASN A 83 17.37 3.59 30.76
CA ASN A 83 18.12 3.27 29.54
C ASN A 83 17.51 2.10 28.72
N GLN A 84 16.37 1.57 29.16
CA GLN A 84 15.70 0.44 28.50
C GLN A 84 14.59 0.94 27.56
N ILE A 85 14.59 0.44 26.33
CA ILE A 85 13.48 0.63 25.40
C ILE A 85 12.39 -0.40 25.74
N ILE A 86 11.21 0.11 26.11
CA ILE A 86 10.03 -0.69 26.48
C ILE A 86 8.87 -0.52 25.50
N GLY A 87 9.03 0.35 24.51
CA GLY A 87 8.09 0.51 23.42
C GLY A 87 8.75 1.19 22.22
N HIS A 88 8.23 0.91 21.04
CA HIS A 88 8.75 1.41 19.78
C HIS A 88 7.62 1.58 18.77
N ALA A 89 7.78 2.53 17.84
CA ALA A 89 7.08 2.60 16.56
C ALA A 89 8.06 3.18 15.52
N ARG A 90 7.90 2.82 14.25
CA ARG A 90 8.58 3.48 13.13
C ARG A 90 7.56 4.08 12.19
N VAL A 91 7.79 5.32 11.77
CA VAL A 91 7.09 5.97 10.66
C VAL A 91 7.94 5.79 9.41
N GLN A 92 7.32 5.39 8.30
CA GLN A 92 7.99 5.34 7.00
C GLN A 92 7.19 6.14 6.00
N MET A 93 7.77 7.20 5.46
CA MET A 93 7.11 8.04 4.47
C MET A 93 7.29 7.46 3.06
N ARG A 94 6.20 7.43 2.30
CA ARG A 94 6.18 7.08 0.88
C ARG A 94 5.16 7.94 0.15
N ASP A 95 5.46 8.25 -1.11
CA ASP A 95 4.44 8.74 -2.03
C ASP A 95 3.77 7.53 -2.67
N ILE A 96 2.43 7.52 -2.73
CA ILE A 96 1.66 6.51 -3.48
C ILE A 96 1.00 7.16 -4.70
N GLN A 97 0.91 6.42 -5.78
CA GLN A 97 0.07 6.79 -6.91
C GLN A 97 -1.40 6.63 -6.55
N PHE A 98 -2.22 7.63 -6.88
CA PHE A 98 -3.65 7.61 -6.67
C PHE A 98 -4.35 8.21 -7.90
N GLY A 99 -4.60 7.37 -8.92
CA GLY A 99 -5.08 7.83 -10.21
C GLY A 99 -3.97 8.54 -10.96
N ASP A 100 -4.14 9.83 -11.24
CA ASP A 100 -3.16 10.71 -11.90
C ASP A 100 -2.35 11.59 -10.93
N ILE A 101 -2.65 11.52 -9.62
CA ILE A 101 -1.94 12.28 -8.57
C ILE A 101 -1.09 11.38 -7.68
N LYS A 102 -0.23 12.03 -6.90
CA LYS A 102 0.59 11.39 -5.86
C LYS A 102 0.13 11.86 -4.48
N LEU A 103 0.01 10.93 -3.54
CA LEU A 103 -0.35 11.23 -2.17
C LEU A 103 0.81 10.85 -1.23
N PRO A 104 1.33 11.78 -0.41
CA PRO A 104 2.25 11.44 0.68
C PRO A 104 1.51 10.67 1.78
N VAL A 105 2.03 9.49 2.11
CA VAL A 105 1.48 8.54 3.06
C VAL A 105 2.55 8.15 4.08
N GLY A 106 2.15 8.11 5.36
CA GLY A 106 2.97 7.57 6.42
C GLY A 106 2.56 6.14 6.76
N PHE A 107 3.51 5.22 6.75
CA PHE A 107 3.31 3.84 7.19
C PHE A 107 3.75 3.70 8.65
N ILE A 108 2.90 3.13 9.52
CA ILE A 108 3.33 2.72 10.87
C ILE A 108 3.84 1.29 10.81
N CYS A 109 5.13 1.14 11.07
CA CYS A 109 5.83 -0.14 11.11
C CYS A 109 6.27 -0.46 12.54
N GLU A 110 6.39 -1.76 12.85
CA GLU A 110 7.14 -2.24 14.03
C GLU A 110 6.66 -1.65 15.37
N MET A 111 5.37 -1.33 15.46
CA MET A 111 4.80 -0.70 16.64
C MET A 111 4.47 -1.74 17.73
N ALA A 112 5.10 -1.59 18.89
CA ALA A 112 4.84 -2.45 20.04
C ALA A 112 5.14 -1.77 21.38
N THR A 113 4.52 -2.32 22.42
CA THR A 113 4.88 -2.11 23.83
C THR A 113 5.20 -3.47 24.45
N ALA A 114 6.30 -3.54 25.20
CA ALA A 114 6.71 -4.72 25.95
C ALA A 114 5.54 -5.26 26.80
N PRO A 115 5.27 -6.59 26.79
CA PRO A 115 4.07 -7.18 27.40
C PRO A 115 3.81 -6.74 28.85
N GLU A 116 4.86 -6.66 29.66
CA GLU A 116 4.85 -6.30 31.07
C GLU A 116 4.52 -4.81 31.34
N PHE A 117 4.59 -3.95 30.31
CA PHE A 117 4.27 -2.52 30.37
C PHE A 117 3.00 -2.14 29.59
N ARG A 118 2.19 -3.13 29.17
CA ARG A 118 0.93 -2.87 28.46
C ARG A 118 -0.14 -2.34 29.41
N LYS A 119 -1.14 -1.67 28.83
CA LYS A 119 -2.28 -1.03 29.52
C LYS A 119 -1.92 0.18 30.41
N GLU A 120 -0.70 0.70 30.25
CA GLU A 120 -0.20 1.90 30.95
C GLU A 120 -0.19 3.16 30.04
N GLY A 121 -0.97 3.16 28.95
CA GLY A 121 -1.06 4.31 28.03
C GLY A 121 0.14 4.53 27.09
N ILE A 122 1.19 3.73 27.18
CA ILE A 122 2.41 3.83 26.34
C ILE A 122 2.09 3.67 24.85
N GLY A 123 1.38 2.60 24.47
CA GLY A 123 1.01 2.37 23.07
C GLY A 123 0.19 3.51 22.46
N THR A 124 -0.76 4.07 23.21
CA THR A 124 -1.53 5.24 22.76
C THR A 124 -0.63 6.45 22.55
N THR A 125 0.31 6.70 23.46
CA THR A 125 1.26 7.82 23.36
C THR A 125 2.22 7.64 22.18
N LEU A 126 2.68 6.42 21.91
CA LEU A 126 3.48 6.08 20.73
C LEU A 126 2.71 6.37 19.43
N LEU A 127 1.44 5.96 19.35
CA LEU A 127 0.61 6.17 18.17
C LEU A 127 0.38 7.67 17.93
N GLU A 128 0.04 8.43 18.96
CA GLU A 128 -0.18 9.87 18.84
C GLU A 128 1.07 10.61 18.36
N GLN A 129 2.25 10.27 18.87
CA GLN A 129 3.50 10.84 18.36
C GLN A 129 3.80 10.40 16.93
N ALA A 130 3.47 9.16 16.56
CA ALA A 130 3.64 8.68 15.18
C ALA A 130 2.73 9.43 14.21
N GLU A 131 1.46 9.63 14.57
CA GLU A 131 0.52 10.43 13.78
C GLU A 131 0.98 11.88 13.66
N GLN A 132 1.46 12.48 14.75
CA GLN A 132 1.97 13.85 14.75
C GLN A 132 3.19 13.98 13.83
N LEU A 133 4.14 13.04 13.89
CA LEU A 133 5.30 12.99 13.01
C LEU A 133 4.89 12.86 11.54
N MET A 134 3.92 11.99 11.22
CA MET A 134 3.37 11.88 9.87
C MET A 134 2.79 13.20 9.37
N ILE A 135 1.99 13.87 10.21
CA ILE A 135 1.38 15.16 9.86
C ILE A 135 2.45 16.24 9.64
N GLU A 136 3.47 16.30 10.49
CA GLU A 136 4.59 17.24 10.37
C GLU A 136 5.41 17.00 9.10
N GLN A 137 5.59 15.74 8.70
CA GLN A 137 6.23 15.36 7.45
C GLN A 137 5.30 15.47 6.22
N GLY A 138 4.06 15.95 6.41
CA GLY A 138 3.14 16.27 5.32
C GLY A 138 2.25 15.11 4.83
N ALA A 139 2.19 14.00 5.56
CA ALA A 139 1.31 12.88 5.23
C ALA A 139 -0.17 13.31 5.20
N ILE A 140 -0.90 12.86 4.19
CA ILE A 140 -2.35 13.07 4.10
C ILE A 140 -3.10 11.98 4.88
N MET A 141 -2.51 10.79 4.92
CA MET A 141 -3.05 9.63 5.60
C MET A 141 -1.94 8.76 6.17
N GLY A 142 -2.32 7.99 7.20
CA GLY A 142 -1.53 6.89 7.73
C GLY A 142 -2.06 5.54 7.24
N VAL A 143 -1.16 4.57 7.07
CA VAL A 143 -1.45 3.16 6.76
C VAL A 143 -0.68 2.25 7.72
N LEU A 144 -1.27 1.13 8.11
CA LEU A 144 -0.57 0.09 8.88
C LEU A 144 -1.18 -1.30 8.66
N HIS A 145 -0.37 -2.31 8.96
CA HIS A 145 -0.78 -3.70 9.04
C HIS A 145 -0.77 -4.13 10.50
N THR A 146 -1.85 -4.74 10.99
CA THR A 146 -1.90 -5.16 12.39
C THR A 146 -2.88 -6.28 12.68
N PRO A 147 -2.56 -7.17 13.64
CA PRO A 147 -3.55 -8.05 14.25
C PRO A 147 -4.39 -7.34 15.33
N ALA A 148 -3.96 -6.16 15.83
CA ALA A 148 -4.56 -5.48 16.97
C ALA A 148 -5.63 -4.44 16.58
N VAL A 149 -6.55 -4.81 15.68
CA VAL A 149 -7.53 -3.91 15.03
C VAL A 149 -8.29 -3.02 16.04
N SER A 150 -8.79 -3.62 17.13
CA SER A 150 -9.61 -2.90 18.12
C SER A 150 -8.88 -1.79 18.86
N PHE A 151 -7.55 -1.87 19.00
CA PHE A 151 -6.75 -0.80 19.60
C PHE A 151 -6.75 0.44 18.71
N TYR A 152 -6.47 0.28 17.42
CA TYR A 152 -6.37 1.38 16.46
C TYR A 152 -7.73 1.97 16.10
N GLN A 153 -8.79 1.14 16.03
CA GLN A 153 -10.16 1.63 15.78
C GLN A 153 -10.62 2.64 16.84
N LYS A 154 -10.30 2.40 18.11
CA LYS A 154 -10.58 3.35 19.20
C LYS A 154 -9.85 4.69 19.03
N GLN A 155 -8.77 4.71 18.25
CA GLN A 155 -7.96 5.89 17.94
C GLN A 155 -8.34 6.50 16.57
N GLY A 156 -9.44 6.05 15.96
CA GLY A 156 -9.98 6.61 14.72
C GLY A 156 -9.39 6.03 13.43
N TRP A 157 -8.65 4.93 13.51
CA TRP A 157 -8.24 4.18 12.33
C TRP A 157 -9.38 3.31 11.85
N SER A 158 -9.53 3.18 10.53
CA SER A 158 -10.57 2.37 9.92
C SER A 158 -9.95 1.19 9.17
N VAL A 159 -10.65 0.06 9.13
CA VAL A 159 -10.27 -1.05 8.25
C VAL A 159 -10.40 -0.55 6.82
N GLY A 160 -9.30 -0.63 6.08
CA GLY A 160 -9.04 0.24 4.95
C GLY A 160 -8.10 -0.39 3.94
N GLY A 161 -8.54 -1.46 3.28
CA GLY A 161 -7.77 -2.16 2.25
C GLY A 161 -8.14 -3.65 2.16
N GLN A 162 -7.84 -4.26 1.01
CA GLN A 162 -8.01 -5.69 0.79
C GLN A 162 -6.71 -6.27 0.24
N HIS A 163 -6.43 -7.51 0.63
CA HIS A 163 -5.42 -8.32 -0.02
C HIS A 163 -6.07 -9.08 -1.16
N ASN A 164 -5.67 -8.74 -2.39
CA ASN A 164 -6.12 -9.37 -3.61
C ASN A 164 -4.99 -10.23 -4.16
N TYR A 165 -5.23 -11.53 -4.28
CA TYR A 165 -4.26 -12.44 -4.85
C TYR A 165 -4.92 -13.66 -5.48
N SER A 166 -4.29 -14.22 -6.51
CA SER A 166 -4.68 -15.50 -7.08
C SER A 166 -3.67 -16.58 -6.73
N VAL A 167 -4.12 -17.83 -6.66
CA VAL A 167 -3.25 -19.00 -6.45
C VAL A 167 -3.60 -20.08 -7.47
N ALA A 168 -2.59 -20.66 -8.12
CA ALA A 168 -2.76 -21.78 -9.03
C ALA A 168 -1.54 -22.72 -8.97
N SER A 169 -1.73 -23.97 -9.39
CA SER A 169 -0.62 -24.93 -9.51
C SER A 169 0.29 -24.54 -10.69
N PRO A 170 1.63 -24.55 -10.52
CA PRO A 170 2.54 -24.23 -11.62
C PRO A 170 2.35 -25.15 -12.83
N ARG A 171 2.02 -26.43 -12.61
CA ARG A 171 1.76 -27.37 -13.73
C ARG A 171 0.47 -27.04 -14.48
N SER A 172 -0.56 -26.58 -13.79
CA SER A 172 -1.82 -26.21 -14.44
C SER A 172 -1.67 -24.92 -15.25
N ILE A 173 -0.90 -23.95 -14.74
CA ILE A 173 -0.52 -22.74 -15.50
C ILE A 173 0.20 -23.16 -16.79
N LEU A 174 1.26 -23.97 -16.68
CA LEU A 174 2.01 -24.45 -17.84
C LEU A 174 1.13 -25.23 -18.84
N SER A 175 0.18 -26.02 -18.35
CA SER A 175 -0.77 -26.75 -19.20
C SER A 175 -1.66 -25.79 -20.00
N LEU A 176 -2.21 -24.76 -19.35
CA LEU A 176 -3.03 -23.74 -20.00
C LEU A 176 -2.22 -22.98 -21.07
N LEU A 177 -1.01 -22.53 -20.73
CA LEU A 177 -0.15 -21.79 -21.67
C LEU A 177 0.15 -22.62 -22.92
N ARG A 178 0.44 -23.92 -22.77
CA ARG A 178 0.67 -24.84 -23.91
C ARG A 178 -0.58 -25.10 -24.75
N GLN A 179 -1.76 -25.09 -24.15
CA GLN A 179 -3.02 -25.22 -24.89
C GLN A 179 -3.26 -23.98 -25.76
N ASN A 180 -3.09 -22.79 -25.19
CA ASN A 180 -3.26 -21.53 -25.92
C ASN A 180 -2.31 -21.43 -27.12
N VAL A 181 -1.04 -21.84 -26.97
CA VAL A 181 -0.08 -21.86 -28.10
C VAL A 181 -0.55 -22.80 -29.21
N ARG A 182 -1.07 -23.99 -28.87
CA ARG A 182 -1.58 -24.95 -29.87
C ARG A 182 -2.84 -24.46 -30.59
N GLU A 183 -3.71 -23.73 -29.89
CA GLU A 183 -4.94 -23.16 -30.46
C GLU A 183 -4.65 -21.93 -31.34
N GLN A 184 -3.54 -21.23 -31.09
CA GLN A 184 -3.10 -20.06 -31.86
C GLN A 184 -2.28 -20.41 -33.10
N GLU A 185 -1.75 -21.64 -33.24
CA GLU A 185 -1.16 -22.13 -34.49
C GLU A 185 -2.28 -22.27 -35.55
N PRO A 186 -2.36 -21.40 -36.57
CA PRO A 186 -3.41 -21.52 -37.58
C PRO A 186 -3.12 -22.75 -38.44
N GLU A 187 -4.16 -23.50 -38.84
CA GLU A 187 -4.04 -24.52 -39.92
C GLU A 187 -3.52 -23.92 -41.25
N THR A 188 -3.49 -22.58 -41.37
CA THR A 188 -3.03 -21.82 -42.54
C THR A 188 -2.17 -20.62 -42.13
N THR A 189 -1.01 -20.85 -41.53
CA THR A 189 0.01 -19.81 -41.37
C THR A 189 0.36 -19.24 -42.75
N ASN A 190 0.15 -17.93 -42.96
CA ASN A 190 0.55 -17.27 -44.21
C ASN A 190 2.06 -17.46 -44.41
N PRO A 191 2.51 -18.22 -45.43
CA PRO A 191 3.93 -18.55 -45.59
C PRO A 191 4.81 -17.34 -45.93
N LEU A 192 4.21 -16.17 -46.15
CA LEU A 192 4.88 -14.89 -46.38
C LEU A 192 5.00 -14.01 -45.12
N ALA A 193 4.36 -14.37 -44.02
CA ALA A 193 4.54 -13.68 -42.75
C ALA A 193 5.80 -14.22 -42.06
N GLU A 194 6.76 -13.35 -41.75
CA GLU A 194 7.92 -13.76 -40.93
C GLU A 194 7.41 -14.20 -39.55
N PRO A 195 7.79 -15.40 -39.07
CA PRO A 195 7.39 -15.85 -37.75
C PRO A 195 7.95 -14.88 -36.69
N GLN A 196 7.09 -14.47 -35.77
CA GLN A 196 7.49 -13.60 -34.66
C GLN A 196 8.58 -14.30 -33.84
N GLN A 197 9.71 -13.62 -33.62
CA GLN A 197 10.82 -14.22 -32.88
C GLN A 197 10.42 -14.41 -31.41
N PRO A 198 10.73 -15.58 -30.79
CA PRO A 198 10.38 -15.83 -29.40
C PRO A 198 11.12 -14.88 -28.47
N LEU A 199 10.48 -14.52 -27.35
CA LEU A 199 11.15 -13.73 -26.32
C LEU A 199 12.21 -14.58 -25.63
N ASN A 200 13.25 -13.92 -25.14
CA ASN A 200 14.24 -14.56 -24.28
C ASN A 200 14.02 -14.16 -22.82
N VAL A 201 13.54 -15.10 -22.02
CA VAL A 201 13.36 -14.89 -20.58
C VAL A 201 14.58 -15.39 -19.80
N ARG A 202 15.11 -14.52 -18.93
CA ARG A 202 16.26 -14.86 -18.07
C ARG A 202 16.27 -14.10 -16.76
N ILE A 203 17.23 -14.47 -15.91
CA ILE A 203 17.60 -13.72 -14.72
C ILE A 203 18.10 -12.32 -15.12
N TRP A 204 17.56 -11.31 -14.42
CA TRP A 204 17.98 -9.91 -14.51
C TRP A 204 19.43 -9.69 -14.07
N ARG A 205 20.09 -8.68 -14.64
CA ARG A 205 21.44 -8.25 -14.25
C ARG A 205 21.39 -6.84 -13.70
N HIS A 206 22.18 -6.57 -12.65
CA HIS A 206 22.20 -5.26 -11.96
C HIS A 206 22.37 -4.04 -12.88
N VAL A 207 23.12 -4.18 -13.97
CA VAL A 207 23.33 -3.10 -14.96
C VAL A 207 22.06 -2.72 -15.74
N GLU A 208 20.99 -3.51 -15.64
CA GLU A 208 19.73 -3.36 -16.39
C GLU A 208 18.63 -2.71 -15.53
N GLN A 209 18.98 -2.06 -14.42
CA GLN A 209 18.03 -1.43 -13.50
C GLN A 209 17.09 -0.43 -14.18
N GLU A 210 17.62 0.40 -15.09
CA GLU A 210 16.86 1.43 -15.80
C GLU A 210 15.66 0.86 -16.58
N ALA A 211 15.75 -0.39 -17.06
CA ALA A 211 14.64 -1.03 -17.76
C ALA A 211 13.46 -1.33 -16.82
N LEU A 212 13.73 -1.82 -15.61
CA LEU A 212 12.70 -2.07 -14.58
C LEU A 212 12.04 -0.76 -14.18
N MET A 213 12.85 0.28 -13.95
CA MET A 213 12.35 1.61 -13.58
C MET A 213 11.40 2.18 -14.64
N ARG A 214 11.77 2.07 -15.92
CA ARG A 214 10.93 2.47 -17.05
C ARG A 214 9.62 1.70 -17.07
N LEU A 215 9.68 0.36 -17.05
CA LEU A 215 8.50 -0.49 -17.12
C LEU A 215 7.55 -0.24 -15.95
N TYR A 216 8.08 -0.11 -14.73
CA TYR A 216 7.28 0.22 -13.55
C TYR A 216 6.57 1.57 -13.72
N LYS A 217 7.31 2.61 -14.15
CA LYS A 217 6.74 3.95 -14.34
C LYS A 217 5.65 3.96 -15.42
N GLN A 218 5.81 3.20 -16.50
CA GLN A 218 4.80 3.06 -17.55
C GLN A 218 3.52 2.40 -17.04
N ASN A 219 3.67 1.45 -16.11
CA ASN A 219 2.54 0.73 -15.51
C ASN A 219 1.91 1.47 -14.33
N LEU A 220 2.53 2.54 -13.83
CA LEU A 220 2.07 3.22 -12.62
C LEU A 220 0.83 4.09 -12.87
N ASP A 221 0.69 4.64 -14.08
CA ASP A 221 -0.40 5.58 -14.39
C ASP A 221 -1.78 4.95 -14.19
N GLY A 222 -2.70 5.70 -13.57
CA GLY A 222 -4.04 5.22 -13.24
C GLY A 222 -4.12 4.20 -12.09
N ARG A 223 -3.00 3.76 -11.51
CA ARG A 223 -3.03 2.86 -10.34
C ARG A 223 -3.38 3.58 -9.04
N PHE A 224 -3.89 2.82 -8.08
CA PHE A 224 -4.21 3.29 -6.73
C PHE A 224 -3.43 2.47 -5.70
N GLY A 225 -2.53 3.11 -4.95
CA GLY A 225 -1.76 2.49 -3.86
C GLY A 225 -0.31 2.10 -4.20
N ALA A 226 0.06 2.05 -5.48
CA ALA A 226 1.42 1.71 -5.88
C ALA A 226 2.44 2.77 -5.43
N VAL A 227 3.59 2.34 -4.88
CA VAL A 227 4.61 3.23 -4.32
C VAL A 227 5.38 3.95 -5.44
N VAL A 228 5.49 5.28 -5.34
CA VAL A 228 6.32 6.08 -6.23
C VAL A 228 7.78 5.93 -5.79
N ARG A 229 8.58 5.25 -6.61
CA ARG A 229 9.99 4.96 -6.31
C ARG A 229 10.92 5.96 -7.00
N THR A 230 11.93 6.44 -6.27
CA THR A 230 13.06 7.20 -6.85
C THR A 230 14.18 6.25 -7.30
N ASP A 231 15.15 6.75 -8.06
CA ASP A 231 16.34 5.97 -8.45
C ASP A 231 17.08 5.39 -7.24
N ALA A 232 17.20 6.18 -6.16
CA ALA A 232 17.83 5.73 -4.91
C ALA A 232 16.98 4.62 -4.26
N THR A 233 15.66 4.79 -4.23
CA THR A 233 14.72 3.76 -3.73
C THR A 233 14.86 2.46 -4.52
N TRP A 234 14.96 2.52 -5.84
CA TRP A 234 15.17 1.34 -6.68
C TRP A 234 16.48 0.62 -6.39
N ARG A 235 17.58 1.37 -6.27
CA ARG A 235 18.89 0.79 -5.90
C ARG A 235 18.81 0.08 -4.56
N TRP A 236 18.21 0.72 -3.56
CA TRP A 236 17.99 0.14 -2.24
C TRP A 236 17.10 -1.12 -2.31
N LEU A 237 15.97 -1.04 -3.03
CA LEU A 237 14.98 -2.11 -3.14
C LEU A 237 15.53 -3.37 -3.79
N LEU A 238 16.44 -3.23 -4.77
CA LEU A 238 17.03 -4.34 -5.51
C LEU A 238 18.27 -4.92 -4.83
N ASN A 239 18.95 -4.14 -3.97
CA ASN A 239 20.13 -4.59 -3.24
C ASN A 239 19.79 -5.27 -1.90
N ARG A 240 18.58 -5.06 -1.37
CA ARG A 240 18.12 -5.81 -0.18
C ARG A 240 17.80 -7.26 -0.56
N HIS A 241 18.14 -8.19 0.32
CA HIS A 241 17.91 -9.62 0.13
C HIS A 241 16.46 -10.07 0.43
N SER A 242 15.48 -9.19 0.21
CA SER A 242 14.08 -9.42 0.59
C SER A 242 13.31 -10.32 -0.38
N PHE A 243 13.79 -10.53 -1.61
CA PHE A 243 13.21 -11.40 -2.64
C PHE A 243 14.26 -12.39 -3.15
N GLU A 244 13.82 -13.43 -3.88
CA GLU A 244 14.74 -14.47 -4.38
C GLU A 244 15.27 -14.16 -5.77
N GLN A 245 14.37 -13.77 -6.69
CA GLN A 245 14.70 -13.72 -8.09
C GLN A 245 13.95 -12.62 -8.84
N VAL A 246 14.64 -12.03 -9.82
CA VAL A 246 14.05 -11.14 -10.82
C VAL A 246 14.22 -11.76 -12.20
N TYR A 247 13.12 -11.88 -12.94
CA TYR A 247 13.07 -12.35 -14.31
C TYR A 247 12.82 -11.17 -15.25
N VAL A 248 13.45 -11.19 -16.41
CA VAL A 248 13.22 -10.22 -17.50
C VAL A 248 12.90 -10.95 -18.80
N ALA A 249 11.93 -10.44 -19.53
CA ALA A 249 11.61 -10.84 -20.90
C ALA A 249 12.26 -9.85 -21.88
N ILE A 250 12.98 -10.40 -22.86
CA ILE A 250 13.78 -9.62 -23.81
C ILE A 250 13.28 -9.87 -25.23
N ASP A 251 12.93 -8.80 -25.92
CA ASP A 251 12.61 -8.79 -27.34
C ASP A 251 13.89 -8.54 -28.15
N GLY A 252 14.41 -9.60 -28.77
CA GLY A 252 15.66 -9.58 -29.52
C GLY A 252 16.76 -10.50 -28.96
N PRO A 253 18.04 -10.30 -29.33
CA PRO A 253 19.09 -11.27 -29.07
C PRO A 253 19.39 -11.46 -27.58
N LYS A 254 19.80 -12.68 -27.18
CA LYS A 254 20.09 -13.04 -25.77
C LYS A 254 21.11 -12.13 -25.07
N LYS A 255 22.02 -11.53 -25.84
CA LYS A 255 22.98 -10.53 -25.37
C LYS A 255 22.55 -9.18 -25.92
N LEU A 256 22.15 -8.28 -25.02
CA LEU A 256 21.99 -6.87 -25.36
C LEU A 256 23.34 -6.33 -25.84
N THR A 257 23.37 -5.75 -27.03
CA THR A 257 24.50 -4.87 -27.41
C THR A 257 24.26 -3.51 -26.77
N ILE A 258 25.32 -2.70 -26.65
CA ILE A 258 25.21 -1.30 -26.18
C ILE A 258 24.20 -0.51 -27.04
N GLU A 259 24.04 -0.91 -28.30
CA GLU A 259 23.13 -0.29 -29.28
C GLU A 259 21.68 -0.81 -29.22
N SER A 260 21.44 -2.07 -28.83
CA SER A 260 20.07 -2.61 -28.64
C SER A 260 19.30 -1.91 -27.52
N GLY A 261 20.04 -1.31 -26.57
CA GLY A 261 19.49 -0.46 -25.50
C GLY A 261 18.66 -1.19 -24.46
N TYR A 262 18.46 -0.55 -23.30
CA TYR A 262 17.57 -1.01 -22.22
C TYR A 262 16.09 -1.14 -22.63
N HIS A 263 15.75 -0.75 -23.87
CA HIS A 263 14.43 -0.86 -24.46
C HIS A 263 14.07 -2.28 -24.89
N ALA A 264 15.05 -3.16 -25.12
CA ALA A 264 14.77 -4.55 -25.48
C ALA A 264 14.16 -5.37 -24.33
N ILE A 265 14.26 -4.92 -23.08
CA ILE A 265 13.55 -5.55 -21.96
C ILE A 265 12.09 -5.06 -21.98
N VAL A 266 11.17 -5.94 -22.33
CA VAL A 266 9.75 -5.61 -22.54
C VAL A 266 8.86 -6.00 -21.35
N GLY A 267 9.38 -6.80 -20.42
CA GLY A 267 8.69 -7.15 -19.19
C GLY A 267 9.62 -7.66 -18.11
N TYR A 268 9.15 -7.63 -16.86
CA TYR A 268 9.85 -8.24 -15.72
C TYR A 268 8.88 -8.79 -14.68
N ALA A 269 9.40 -9.69 -13.84
CA ALA A 269 8.70 -10.20 -12.67
C ALA A 269 9.66 -10.36 -11.48
N ILE A 270 9.20 -10.01 -10.27
CA ILE A 270 9.94 -10.18 -9.02
C ILE A 270 9.25 -11.25 -8.17
N VAL A 271 10.00 -12.28 -7.77
CA VAL A 271 9.45 -13.50 -7.16
C VAL A 271 10.14 -13.82 -5.85
N LYS A 272 9.36 -14.35 -4.89
CA LYS A 272 9.84 -14.95 -3.64
C LYS A 272 9.00 -16.17 -3.29
N HIS A 273 9.60 -17.35 -3.20
CA HIS A 273 8.94 -18.59 -2.75
C HIS A 273 7.66 -18.93 -3.54
N GLY A 274 7.70 -18.82 -4.87
CA GLY A 274 6.52 -19.02 -5.73
C GLY A 274 5.49 -17.89 -5.67
N ARG A 275 5.71 -16.85 -4.89
CA ARG A 275 4.91 -15.62 -4.88
C ARG A 275 5.48 -14.61 -5.86
N ILE A 276 4.71 -14.29 -6.90
CA ILE A 276 4.94 -13.17 -7.80
C ILE A 276 4.50 -11.90 -7.07
N LEU A 277 5.49 -11.13 -6.64
CA LEU A 277 5.30 -9.90 -5.86
C LEU A 277 4.97 -8.70 -6.75
N GLU A 278 5.49 -8.72 -7.98
CA GLU A 278 5.35 -7.66 -8.96
C GLU A 278 5.58 -8.26 -10.35
N LEU A 279 4.73 -7.94 -11.33
CA LEU A 279 4.89 -8.29 -12.74
C LEU A 279 4.48 -7.07 -13.57
N MET A 280 5.35 -6.60 -14.46
CA MET A 280 5.12 -5.42 -15.29
C MET A 280 5.55 -5.70 -16.74
N THR A 281 4.79 -5.19 -17.70
CA THR A 281 5.07 -5.31 -19.14
C THR A 281 4.86 -3.97 -19.84
N ASP A 282 5.47 -3.74 -21.00
CA ASP A 282 5.19 -2.54 -21.82
C ASP A 282 3.98 -2.68 -22.74
N GLY A 283 3.33 -3.86 -22.74
CA GLY A 283 2.17 -4.16 -23.58
C GLY A 283 2.49 -4.27 -25.08
N SER A 284 3.77 -4.32 -25.47
CA SER A 284 4.16 -4.41 -26.88
C SER A 284 3.80 -5.75 -27.53
N ARG A 285 3.76 -6.83 -26.74
CA ARG A 285 3.44 -8.19 -27.19
C ARG A 285 2.61 -8.93 -26.15
N GLU A 286 1.71 -9.79 -26.62
CA GLU A 286 0.81 -10.59 -25.76
C GLU A 286 1.52 -11.78 -25.09
N ASP A 287 2.64 -12.23 -25.66
CA ASP A 287 3.42 -13.39 -25.20
C ASP A 287 4.39 -13.09 -24.04
N ILE A 288 4.56 -11.82 -23.65
CA ILE A 288 5.45 -11.42 -22.54
C ILE A 288 5.06 -12.09 -21.23
N VAL A 289 3.78 -12.05 -20.88
CA VAL A 289 3.26 -12.64 -19.65
C VAL A 289 3.37 -14.18 -19.70
N PRO A 290 2.86 -14.87 -20.74
CA PRO A 290 3.07 -16.31 -20.92
C PRO A 290 4.52 -16.76 -20.73
N ASP A 291 5.47 -16.12 -21.41
CA ASP A 291 6.87 -16.53 -21.38
C ASP A 291 7.51 -16.30 -19.99
N LEU A 292 7.16 -15.19 -19.32
CA LEU A 292 7.58 -14.95 -17.93
C LEU A 292 7.01 -16.02 -16.99
N LEU A 293 5.71 -16.32 -17.10
CA LEU A 293 5.05 -17.32 -16.26
C LEU A 293 5.58 -18.72 -16.52
N GLU A 294 5.87 -19.08 -17.77
CA GLU A 294 6.47 -20.37 -18.12
C GLU A 294 7.80 -20.54 -17.38
N ARG A 295 8.69 -19.54 -17.48
CA ARG A 295 9.98 -19.58 -16.80
C ARG A 295 9.83 -19.68 -15.29
N ILE A 296 8.98 -18.85 -14.69
CA ILE A 296 8.73 -18.82 -13.25
C ILE A 296 8.20 -20.18 -12.78
N CYS A 297 7.21 -20.75 -13.47
CA CYS A 297 6.61 -22.03 -13.09
C CYS A 297 7.61 -23.18 -13.20
N SER A 298 8.45 -23.21 -14.24
CA SER A 298 9.54 -24.19 -14.36
C SER A 298 10.50 -24.12 -13.17
N ASP A 299 10.97 -22.93 -12.82
CA ASP A 299 11.91 -22.75 -11.71
C ASP A 299 11.26 -23.10 -10.36
N VAL A 300 9.97 -22.80 -10.16
CA VAL A 300 9.22 -23.18 -8.95
C VAL A 300 9.09 -24.70 -8.82
N ILE A 301 8.78 -25.41 -9.91
CA ILE A 301 8.69 -26.88 -9.93
C ILE A 301 10.05 -27.52 -9.59
N GLU A 302 11.13 -26.99 -10.14
CA GLU A 302 12.48 -27.50 -9.90
C GLU A 302 12.93 -27.32 -8.44
N GLN A 303 12.53 -26.22 -7.80
CA GLN A 303 13.00 -25.88 -6.46
C GLN A 303 12.18 -26.52 -5.33
N LYS A 304 10.87 -26.28 -5.30
CA LYS A 304 10.01 -26.63 -4.14
C LYS A 304 8.62 -27.14 -4.52
N ASP A 305 8.22 -27.06 -5.79
CA ASP A 305 6.92 -27.49 -6.33
C ASP A 305 5.72 -27.01 -5.48
N VAL A 306 5.71 -25.71 -5.19
CA VAL A 306 4.65 -25.04 -4.42
C VAL A 306 3.66 -24.33 -5.33
N PRO A 307 2.42 -24.05 -4.88
CA PRO A 307 1.49 -23.22 -5.63
C PRO A 307 2.07 -21.84 -5.93
N VAL A 308 1.83 -21.36 -7.15
CA VAL A 308 2.21 -20.00 -7.56
C VAL A 308 1.14 -19.04 -7.08
N ARG A 309 1.55 -18.00 -6.35
CA ARG A 309 0.68 -16.91 -5.91
C ARG A 309 0.99 -15.65 -6.69
N LEU A 310 -0.03 -14.97 -7.18
CA LEU A 310 0.07 -13.66 -7.82
C LEU A 310 -0.59 -12.61 -6.93
N ASP A 311 0.18 -11.60 -6.50
CA ASP A 311 -0.35 -10.39 -5.86
C ASP A 311 -0.50 -9.28 -6.91
N ALA A 312 -1.74 -8.87 -7.17
CA ALA A 312 -2.06 -7.82 -8.15
C ALA A 312 -3.35 -7.05 -7.73
N PRO A 313 -3.66 -5.91 -8.35
CA PRO A 313 -4.89 -5.16 -8.09
C PRO A 313 -6.16 -5.93 -8.48
N ASP A 314 -7.29 -5.60 -7.86
CA ASP A 314 -8.58 -6.15 -8.30
C ASP A 314 -8.88 -5.74 -9.75
N GLY A 315 -9.39 -6.68 -10.55
CA GLY A 315 -9.62 -6.49 -11.98
C GLY A 315 -8.37 -6.63 -12.87
N ASP A 316 -7.20 -6.97 -12.32
CA ASP A 316 -6.02 -7.27 -13.14
C ASP A 316 -6.28 -8.54 -14.00
N PRO A 317 -6.09 -8.48 -15.34
CA PRO A 317 -6.34 -9.61 -16.25
C PRO A 317 -5.56 -10.89 -15.89
N LEU A 318 -4.42 -10.75 -15.20
CA LEU A 318 -3.64 -11.89 -14.75
C LEU A 318 -4.40 -12.76 -13.73
N HIS A 319 -5.35 -12.19 -12.99
CA HIS A 319 -6.21 -12.98 -12.12
C HIS A 319 -7.09 -13.96 -12.91
N GLU A 320 -7.58 -13.57 -14.07
CA GLU A 320 -8.38 -14.44 -14.95
C GLU A 320 -7.53 -15.58 -15.52
N LEU A 321 -6.29 -15.30 -15.93
CA LEU A 321 -5.34 -16.33 -16.37
C LEU A 321 -5.14 -17.39 -15.27
N MET A 322 -4.94 -16.96 -14.02
CA MET A 322 -4.76 -17.87 -12.89
C MET A 322 -6.02 -18.70 -12.61
N ILE A 323 -7.22 -18.12 -12.75
CA ILE A 323 -8.50 -18.84 -12.61
C ILE A 323 -8.66 -19.87 -13.74
N ASN A 324 -8.38 -19.48 -14.99
CA ASN A 324 -8.48 -20.36 -16.16
C ASN A 324 -7.49 -21.53 -16.08
N ALA A 325 -6.38 -21.36 -15.37
CA ALA A 325 -5.45 -22.44 -15.03
C ALA A 325 -5.97 -23.38 -13.92
N GLY A 326 -7.25 -23.28 -13.54
CA GLY A 326 -7.86 -24.05 -12.46
C GLY A 326 -7.48 -23.56 -11.07
N GLY A 327 -7.00 -22.32 -10.96
CA GLY A 327 -6.72 -21.65 -9.70
C GLY A 327 -7.94 -20.96 -9.08
N GLU A 328 -7.68 -20.21 -8.01
CA GLU A 328 -8.68 -19.39 -7.33
C GLU A 328 -8.20 -17.95 -7.18
N PHE A 329 -9.14 -17.00 -7.24
CA PHE A 329 -8.90 -15.61 -6.88
C PHE A 329 -9.52 -15.32 -5.51
N LEU A 330 -8.74 -14.67 -4.64
CA LEU A 330 -9.09 -14.43 -3.26
C LEU A 330 -9.02 -12.94 -2.94
N ARG A 331 -10.14 -12.43 -2.42
CA ARG A 331 -10.24 -11.11 -1.77
C ARG A 331 -10.29 -11.32 -0.26
N ARG A 332 -9.27 -10.88 0.47
CA ARG A 332 -9.14 -11.13 1.91
C ARG A 332 -8.88 -9.82 2.66
N THR A 333 -9.69 -9.57 3.69
CA THR A 333 -9.45 -8.48 4.64
C THR A 333 -8.36 -8.85 5.66
N VAL A 334 -8.18 -10.16 5.92
CA VAL A 334 -7.20 -10.68 6.87
C VAL A 334 -6.23 -11.62 6.15
N VAL A 335 -4.93 -11.35 6.22
CA VAL A 335 -3.87 -12.24 5.73
C VAL A 335 -2.78 -12.35 6.79
N GLY A 336 -2.36 -13.56 7.14
CA GLY A 336 -1.37 -13.77 8.21
C GLY A 336 -1.84 -13.32 9.60
N GLY A 337 -3.15 -13.15 9.79
CA GLY A 337 -3.72 -12.57 11.02
C GLY A 337 -3.72 -11.05 11.07
N GLU A 338 -3.22 -10.38 10.03
CA GLU A 338 -3.14 -8.93 9.95
C GLU A 338 -4.22 -8.33 9.04
N VAL A 339 -4.62 -7.11 9.36
CA VAL A 339 -5.58 -6.30 8.60
C VAL A 339 -4.92 -4.98 8.24
N ILE A 340 -5.23 -4.49 7.03
CA ILE A 340 -4.83 -3.16 6.59
C ILE A 340 -5.77 -2.12 7.21
N LEU A 341 -5.19 -1.22 7.99
CA LEU A 341 -5.90 -0.08 8.55
C LEU A 341 -5.37 1.21 7.93
N SER A 342 -6.26 2.19 7.77
CA SER A 342 -5.92 3.51 7.29
C SER A 342 -6.61 4.60 8.10
N LYS A 343 -5.98 5.78 8.13
CA LYS A 343 -6.54 6.97 8.76
C LYS A 343 -6.20 8.20 7.93
N VAL A 344 -7.20 8.89 7.42
CA VAL A 344 -7.03 10.19 6.77
C VAL A 344 -7.01 11.28 7.84
N PHE A 345 -5.91 12.01 7.95
CA PHE A 345 -5.76 13.04 9.00
C PHE A 345 -6.68 14.24 8.76
N ASN A 346 -6.87 14.63 7.49
CA ASN A 346 -7.78 15.71 7.10
C ASN A 346 -8.56 15.38 5.81
N PRO A 347 -9.81 14.89 5.93
CA PRO A 347 -10.61 14.47 4.77
C PRO A 347 -10.92 15.59 3.78
N LEU A 348 -10.95 16.86 4.24
CA LEU A 348 -11.18 17.98 3.33
C LEU A 348 -9.91 18.34 2.54
N THR A 349 -8.73 18.15 3.13
CA THR A 349 -7.48 18.27 2.38
C THR A 349 -7.40 17.19 1.32
N LEU A 350 -7.73 15.94 1.67
CA LEU A 350 -7.80 14.85 0.70
C LEU A 350 -8.82 15.16 -0.41
N LEU A 351 -10.05 15.53 -0.07
CA LEU A 351 -11.08 15.91 -1.04
C LEU A 351 -10.57 17.00 -2.00
N LYS A 352 -9.86 18.01 -1.48
CA LYS A 352 -9.28 19.05 -2.34
C LYS A 352 -8.28 18.47 -3.34
N GLN A 353 -7.49 17.47 -2.97
CA GLN A 353 -6.53 16.87 -3.89
C GLN A 353 -7.19 15.94 -4.91
N VAL A 354 -8.22 15.19 -4.53
CA VAL A 354 -8.88 14.21 -5.41
C VAL A 354 -10.11 14.76 -6.16
N ARG A 355 -10.49 16.02 -5.96
CA ARG A 355 -11.75 16.57 -6.52
C ARG A 355 -11.81 16.53 -8.05
N HIS A 356 -10.68 16.60 -8.75
CA HIS A 356 -10.67 16.48 -10.21
C HIS A 356 -10.99 15.05 -10.64
N LEU A 357 -10.47 14.02 -9.94
CA LEU A 357 -10.87 12.62 -10.16
C LEU A 357 -12.39 12.43 -10.04
N LEU A 358 -13.01 13.09 -9.04
CA LEU A 358 -14.48 13.08 -8.89
C LEU A 358 -15.18 13.79 -10.07
N ASN A 359 -14.61 14.89 -10.55
CA ASN A 359 -15.12 15.61 -11.71
C ASN A 359 -15.03 14.76 -12.99
N ASP A 360 -13.93 14.05 -13.19
CA ASP A 360 -13.70 13.19 -14.35
C ASP A 360 -14.70 12.04 -14.38
N ARG A 361 -14.97 11.41 -13.23
CA ARG A 361 -16.05 10.40 -13.10
C ARG A 361 -17.42 10.97 -13.48
N ALA A 362 -17.74 12.19 -13.03
CA ALA A 362 -19.00 12.84 -13.39
C ALA A 362 -19.10 13.14 -14.90
N GLN A 363 -17.99 13.53 -15.54
CA GLN A 363 -17.92 13.76 -16.98
C GLN A 363 -18.05 12.47 -17.78
N GLN A 364 -17.35 11.40 -17.37
CA GLN A 364 -17.43 10.07 -17.98
C GLN A 364 -18.86 9.50 -17.88
N ALA A 365 -19.53 9.72 -16.74
CA ALA A 365 -20.94 9.37 -16.54
C ALA A 365 -21.95 10.33 -17.22
N LYS A 366 -21.47 11.35 -17.96
CA LYS A 366 -22.29 12.34 -18.67
C LYS A 366 -23.31 13.06 -17.77
N VAL A 367 -22.94 13.35 -16.53
CA VAL A 367 -23.76 14.13 -15.60
C VAL A 367 -24.01 15.53 -16.18
N SER A 368 -25.22 16.06 -16.02
CA SER A 368 -25.53 17.44 -16.42
C SER A 368 -24.80 18.45 -15.52
N LEU A 369 -23.88 19.22 -16.09
CA LEU A 369 -23.02 20.19 -15.39
C LEU A 369 -23.42 21.63 -15.74
N PRO A 370 -23.33 22.60 -14.80
CA PRO A 370 -22.80 22.45 -13.44
C PRO A 370 -23.79 21.78 -12.48
N THR A 371 -23.26 21.00 -11.55
CA THR A 371 -24.06 20.40 -10.46
C THR A 371 -23.40 20.64 -9.11
N SER A 372 -24.16 20.53 -8.03
CA SER A 372 -23.65 20.69 -6.67
C SER A 372 -24.23 19.65 -5.73
N LEU A 373 -23.35 19.10 -4.89
CA LEU A 373 -23.67 18.10 -3.87
C LEU A 373 -23.31 18.66 -2.49
N GLY A 374 -24.28 18.73 -1.59
CA GLY A 374 -24.02 19.05 -0.20
C GLY A 374 -23.34 17.88 0.52
N LEU A 375 -22.37 18.20 1.38
CA LEU A 375 -21.68 17.23 2.24
C LEU A 375 -21.82 17.69 3.70
N VAL A 376 -22.55 16.95 4.52
CA VAL A 376 -22.75 17.19 5.95
C VAL A 376 -21.88 16.21 6.72
N LEU A 377 -20.71 16.68 7.18
CA LEU A 377 -19.69 15.89 7.86
C LEU A 377 -19.68 16.22 9.34
N SER A 378 -20.17 15.30 10.19
CA SER A 378 -20.25 15.50 11.64
C SER A 378 -20.85 16.87 12.04
N GLY A 379 -21.99 17.23 11.43
CA GLY A 379 -22.71 18.47 11.68
C GLY A 379 -22.17 19.73 10.97
N LYS A 380 -21.06 19.62 10.21
CA LYS A 380 -20.53 20.74 9.41
C LYS A 380 -20.87 20.57 7.94
N ALA A 381 -21.48 21.60 7.34
CA ALA A 381 -21.91 21.59 5.95
C ALA A 381 -20.85 22.16 4.99
N TYR A 382 -20.66 21.46 3.88
CA TYR A 382 -19.83 21.83 2.73
C TYR A 382 -20.63 21.62 1.44
N THR A 383 -20.19 22.24 0.35
CA THR A 383 -20.72 21.99 -1.00
C THR A 383 -19.58 21.59 -1.91
N LEU A 384 -19.72 20.47 -2.61
CA LEU A 384 -18.91 20.09 -3.76
C LEU A 384 -19.64 20.55 -5.03
N THR A 385 -19.05 21.49 -5.75
CA THR A 385 -19.56 21.99 -7.04
C THR A 385 -18.70 21.43 -8.16
N LEU A 386 -19.34 20.75 -9.11
CA LEU A 386 -18.73 20.20 -10.31
C LEU A 386 -19.11 21.06 -11.51
N THR A 387 -18.14 21.39 -12.35
CA THR A 387 -18.30 22.21 -13.56
C THR A 387 -17.65 21.50 -14.74
N PRO A 388 -17.95 21.89 -15.99
CA PRO A 388 -17.31 21.26 -17.16
C PRO A 388 -15.79 21.33 -17.18
N ARG A 389 -15.15 22.19 -16.37
CA ARG A 389 -13.70 22.38 -16.36
C ARG A 389 -13.01 22.06 -15.03
N SER A 390 -13.77 21.95 -13.95
CA SER A 390 -13.17 21.85 -12.60
C SER A 390 -14.18 21.44 -11.54
N ALA A 391 -13.67 20.98 -10.40
CA ALA A 391 -14.42 20.84 -9.16
C ALA A 391 -13.93 21.84 -8.10
N LYS A 392 -14.85 22.33 -7.28
CA LYS A 392 -14.58 23.23 -6.15
C LYS A 392 -15.33 22.79 -4.90
N VAL A 393 -14.70 22.99 -3.74
CA VAL A 393 -15.30 22.74 -2.44
C VAL A 393 -15.43 24.05 -1.69
N THR A 394 -16.64 24.36 -1.21
CA THR A 394 -16.91 25.54 -0.39
C THR A 394 -17.51 25.14 0.96
N ARG A 395 -17.30 25.97 1.98
CA ARG A 395 -17.88 25.77 3.31
C ARG A 395 -19.22 26.53 3.38
N GLY A 396 -20.21 25.91 4.00
CA GLY A 396 -21.51 26.50 4.27
C GLY A 396 -22.54 26.23 3.17
N LYS A 397 -23.76 25.90 3.62
CA LYS A 397 -24.95 25.46 2.84
C LYS A 397 -24.80 24.05 2.24
N SER A 398 -25.68 23.14 2.63
CA SER A 398 -25.81 21.82 2.01
C SER A 398 -26.70 21.85 0.76
N GLY A 399 -27.61 22.82 0.65
CA GLY A 399 -28.61 22.85 -0.42
C GLY A 399 -29.71 21.79 -0.19
N LYS A 400 -30.50 21.50 -1.23
CA LYS A 400 -31.59 20.49 -1.16
C LYS A 400 -31.08 19.05 -1.30
N SER A 401 -30.06 18.83 -2.14
CA SER A 401 -29.44 17.53 -2.40
C SER A 401 -28.11 17.44 -1.65
N PHE A 402 -28.08 16.67 -0.57
CA PHE A 402 -26.91 16.53 0.28
C PHE A 402 -26.78 15.12 0.84
N LEU A 403 -25.56 14.81 1.30
CA LEU A 403 -25.20 13.58 1.96
C LEU A 403 -24.83 13.85 3.42
N THR A 404 -25.29 13.01 4.34
CA THR A 404 -24.91 13.04 5.76
C THR A 404 -24.10 11.80 6.09
N MET A 405 -22.92 12.00 6.68
CA MET A 405 -22.02 10.89 7.05
C MET A 405 -21.00 11.33 8.11
N SER A 406 -20.30 10.35 8.69
CA SER A 406 -19.15 10.62 9.55
C SER A 406 -17.92 11.01 8.71
N LYS A 407 -16.95 11.69 9.33
CA LYS A 407 -15.64 11.94 8.68
C LYS A 407 -14.92 10.64 8.29
N SER A 408 -15.12 9.56 9.05
CA SER A 408 -14.48 8.27 8.80
C SER A 408 -15.01 7.67 7.51
N VAL A 409 -16.35 7.60 7.37
CA VAL A 409 -17.04 7.11 6.17
C VAL A 409 -16.65 7.95 4.96
N PHE A 410 -16.64 9.28 5.12
CA PHE A 410 -16.21 10.17 4.04
C PHE A 410 -14.76 9.92 3.60
N SER A 411 -13.87 9.59 4.54
CA SER A 411 -12.48 9.24 4.22
C SER A 411 -12.40 7.94 3.42
N GLN A 412 -13.15 6.91 3.81
CA GLN A 412 -13.19 5.62 3.11
C GLN A 412 -13.76 5.77 1.69
N LEU A 413 -14.79 6.60 1.51
CA LEU A 413 -15.36 6.92 0.19
C LEU A 413 -14.35 7.67 -0.71
N LEU A 414 -13.58 8.60 -0.16
CA LEU A 414 -12.55 9.32 -0.92
C LEU A 414 -11.39 8.41 -1.33
N LEU A 415 -11.00 7.48 -0.47
CA LEU A 415 -9.96 6.49 -0.75
C LEU A 415 -10.45 5.36 -1.67
N GLY A 416 -11.76 5.25 -1.91
CA GLY A 416 -12.37 4.18 -2.69
C GLY A 416 -12.29 2.81 -2.01
N VAL A 417 -12.16 2.76 -0.68
CA VAL A 417 -12.19 1.50 0.08
C VAL A 417 -13.60 0.93 0.09
N CYS A 418 -14.60 1.79 0.24
CA CYS A 418 -16.02 1.45 0.09
C CYS A 418 -16.65 2.33 -1.00
N SER A 419 -17.69 1.81 -1.64
CA SER A 419 -18.53 2.59 -2.54
C SER A 419 -19.64 3.33 -1.76
N ALA A 420 -20.23 4.36 -2.38
CA ALA A 420 -21.42 4.98 -1.83
C ALA A 420 -22.59 3.98 -1.69
N GLU A 421 -22.69 3.00 -2.60
CA GLU A 421 -23.71 1.96 -2.53
C GLU A 421 -23.54 1.10 -1.27
N ASP A 422 -22.31 0.64 -0.99
CA ASP A 422 -22.01 -0.11 0.24
C ASP A 422 -22.31 0.70 1.50
N ALA A 423 -21.91 1.98 1.50
CA ALA A 423 -22.11 2.87 2.66
C ALA A 423 -23.59 3.18 2.90
N ILE A 424 -24.42 3.29 1.86
CA ILE A 424 -25.87 3.44 1.96
C ILE A 424 -26.49 2.15 2.50
N ALA A 425 -26.11 1.00 1.95
CA ALA A 425 -26.61 -0.30 2.40
C ALA A 425 -26.27 -0.58 3.88
N ALA A 426 -25.12 -0.10 4.35
CA ALA A 426 -24.69 -0.18 5.75
C ALA A 426 -25.37 0.87 6.67
N ASN A 427 -26.20 1.77 6.15
CA ASN A 427 -26.77 2.92 6.87
C ASN A 427 -25.72 3.88 7.46
N GLU A 428 -24.55 3.97 6.84
CA GLU A 428 -23.45 4.86 7.23
C GLU A 428 -23.44 6.18 6.42
N LEU A 429 -24.14 6.18 5.29
CA LEU A 429 -24.32 7.30 4.38
C LEU A 429 -25.81 7.52 4.12
N GLU A 430 -26.32 8.70 4.48
CA GLU A 430 -27.71 9.09 4.23
C GLU A 430 -27.79 10.15 3.13
N ALA A 431 -28.60 9.92 2.10
CA ALA A 431 -28.85 10.87 1.02
C ALA A 431 -30.20 11.56 1.21
N SER A 432 -30.23 12.90 1.10
CA SER A 432 -31.47 13.68 1.30
C SER A 432 -32.48 13.57 0.15
N THR A 433 -32.01 13.21 -1.05
CA THR A 433 -32.81 13.06 -2.26
C THR A 433 -32.26 11.94 -3.12
N LYS A 434 -33.09 11.35 -3.98
CA LYS A 434 -32.65 10.38 -4.98
C LYS A 434 -31.55 10.95 -5.91
N VAL A 435 -31.61 12.24 -6.22
CA VAL A 435 -30.57 12.91 -7.02
C VAL A 435 -29.23 12.93 -6.29
N ALA A 436 -29.23 13.16 -4.98
CA ALA A 436 -28.00 13.10 -4.17
C ALA A 436 -27.44 11.67 -4.12
N GLU A 437 -28.31 10.68 -4.01
CA GLU A 437 -27.94 9.26 -3.99
C GLU A 437 -27.28 8.81 -5.31
N GLU A 438 -27.93 9.07 -6.45
CA GLU A 438 -27.39 8.73 -7.77
C GLU A 438 -26.04 9.43 -8.02
N LEU A 439 -25.93 10.71 -7.67
CA LEU A 439 -24.68 11.43 -7.79
C LEU A 439 -23.59 10.85 -6.86
N ALA A 440 -23.94 10.40 -5.65
CA ALA A 440 -23.00 9.76 -4.74
C ALA A 440 -22.44 8.46 -5.34
N LYS A 441 -23.29 7.60 -5.90
CA LYS A 441 -22.90 6.34 -6.56
C LYS A 441 -21.96 6.57 -7.75
N ILE A 442 -22.17 7.64 -8.51
CA ILE A 442 -21.28 8.02 -9.61
C ILE A 442 -19.92 8.49 -9.10
N LEU A 443 -19.89 9.35 -8.08
CA LEU A 443 -18.66 9.99 -7.63
C LEU A 443 -17.79 9.08 -6.76
N PHE A 444 -18.40 8.36 -5.82
CA PHE A 444 -17.70 7.55 -4.82
C PHE A 444 -17.85 6.07 -5.14
N GLN A 445 -17.03 5.63 -6.09
CA GLN A 445 -16.91 4.23 -6.50
C GLN A 445 -15.79 3.55 -5.70
N GLN A 446 -15.90 2.24 -5.55
CA GLN A 446 -14.78 1.45 -5.05
C GLN A 446 -13.63 1.50 -6.07
N LEU A 447 -12.41 1.67 -5.58
CA LEU A 447 -11.20 1.73 -6.40
C LEU A 447 -10.39 0.44 -6.24
N PRO A 448 -9.66 0.01 -7.29
CA PRO A 448 -8.80 -1.17 -7.23
C PRO A 448 -7.50 -0.85 -6.47
N GLY A 449 -7.65 -0.45 -5.20
CA GLY A 449 -6.55 -0.13 -4.32
C GLY A 449 -5.67 -1.35 -4.08
N HIS A 450 -4.37 -1.20 -4.33
CA HIS A 450 -3.39 -2.26 -4.16
C HIS A 450 -2.09 -1.67 -3.60
N LEU A 451 -1.65 -2.17 -2.45
CA LEU A 451 -0.34 -1.88 -1.89
C LEU A 451 0.61 -3.00 -2.32
N PRO A 452 1.55 -2.75 -3.25
CA PRO A 452 2.46 -3.78 -3.72
C PRO A 452 3.26 -4.36 -2.54
N PRO A 453 3.32 -5.69 -2.41
CA PRO A 453 3.96 -6.30 -1.25
C PRO A 453 5.47 -6.15 -1.25
N LEU A 454 6.06 -5.75 -2.38
CA LEU A 454 7.50 -5.63 -2.52
C LEU A 454 8.04 -4.61 -1.52
N ASP A 455 7.58 -3.36 -1.52
CA ASP A 455 8.21 -2.27 -0.75
C ASP A 455 8.34 -2.58 0.77
N ASP A 456 7.39 -3.31 1.36
CA ASP A 456 7.35 -3.64 2.79
C ASP A 456 7.92 -5.04 3.14
N LEU A 457 8.45 -5.77 2.16
CA LEU A 457 8.90 -7.15 2.34
C LEU A 457 10.21 -7.25 3.15
N LEU A 458 10.17 -8.02 4.23
CA LEU A 458 11.34 -8.49 4.98
C LEU A 458 11.80 -9.88 4.48
N SER A 459 13.07 -10.20 4.70
CA SER A 459 13.71 -11.45 4.25
C SER A 459 13.09 -12.72 4.84
#